data_AF-A0A7K4MYA8-F1
#
_entry.id   AF-A0A7K4MYA8-F1
#
_cell.length_a   1.000
_cell.length_b   1.000
_cell.length_c   1.000
_cell.angle_alpha   90.00
_cell.angle_beta   90.00
_cell.angle_gamma   90.00
#
_symmetry.space_group_name_H-M   'P 1'
#
loop_
_entity.id
_entity.type
_entity.pdbx_description
1 polymer ?
#
loop_
_entity_poly.entity_id
_entity_poly.type
_entity_poly.pdbx_seq_one_letter_code
_entity_poly.pdbx_strand_id
1 'polypeptide(L)'
;MNLFSSRMRNRELNNAYQNFLMIAEGFSNRYQHYYSSDYRYFGMPDNFSLGGTPLNDTIVVAKSVIEEFRMKTRVQIVNAIFLTDGQSNQNNQYLDSSNVVQRFTTSSVHIDDPVTRMRVFPEDVKSQRNKTTSLLLLALKRSLGINLLGFFLTSGSGRRSMGNLSYAMSRYPTDEDYSKFRKEKFLIDTETAYDELYIINTKGLEIDEVDHMDSVQVGSSKAEIRKALKKNTKGKLQNRILLNAFIEKVA
;
A
#
# COMPACT_ATOMS: atom_id res chain seq x y z
N MET A 1 -2.12 -11.53 22.87
CA MET A 1 -1.01 -12.51 22.88
C MET A 1 -0.10 -12.14 24.04
N ASN A 2 0.08 -13.00 25.05
CA ASN A 2 0.93 -12.72 26.22
C ASN A 2 2.24 -13.51 26.11
N LEU A 3 3.31 -12.82 25.71
CA LEU A 3 4.66 -13.40 25.58
C LEU A 3 5.38 -13.51 26.92
N PHE A 4 5.16 -12.53 27.80
CA PHE A 4 5.69 -12.49 29.16
C PHE A 4 4.57 -12.17 30.15
N SER A 5 4.68 -12.67 31.37
CA SER A 5 3.72 -12.41 32.43
C SER A 5 4.42 -12.39 33.78
N SER A 6 4.02 -11.45 34.64
CA SER A 6 4.49 -11.37 36.03
C SER A 6 4.05 -12.57 36.88
N ARG A 7 3.17 -13.43 36.37
CA ARG A 7 2.69 -14.65 37.04
C ARG A 7 3.51 -15.90 36.70
N MET A 8 4.49 -15.80 35.80
CA MET A 8 5.34 -16.93 35.41
C MET A 8 6.32 -17.29 36.53
N ARG A 9 6.55 -18.58 36.75
CA ARG A 9 7.66 -19.05 37.58
C ARG A 9 8.98 -18.81 36.86
N ASN A 10 10.09 -18.71 37.59
CA ASN A 10 11.42 -18.44 37.01
C ASN A 10 11.78 -19.35 35.83
N ARG A 11 11.48 -20.65 35.91
CA ARG A 11 11.74 -21.61 34.81
C ARG A 11 10.89 -21.31 33.57
N GLU A 12 9.62 -20.96 33.75
CA GLU A 12 8.70 -20.64 32.65
C GLU A 12 9.13 -19.33 31.98
N LEU A 13 9.53 -18.34 32.77
CA LEU A 13 10.04 -17.06 32.27
C LEU A 13 11.34 -17.23 31.48
N ASN A 14 12.29 -18.04 31.98
CA ASN A 14 13.53 -18.32 31.27
C ASN A 14 13.29 -19.03 29.93
N ASN A 15 12.37 -20.01 29.90
CA ASN A 15 11.96 -20.64 28.64
C ASN A 15 11.28 -19.64 27.69
N ALA A 16 10.45 -18.73 28.21
CA ALA A 16 9.80 -17.69 27.40
C ALA A 16 10.83 -16.74 26.78
N TYR A 17 11.89 -16.35 27.50
CA TYR A 17 12.98 -15.54 26.95
C TYR A 17 13.71 -16.25 25.81
N GLN A 18 14.05 -17.54 25.99
CA GLN A 18 14.70 -18.33 24.94
C GLN A 18 13.82 -18.42 23.68
N ASN A 19 12.52 -18.73 23.85
CA ASN A 19 11.58 -18.79 22.73
C ASN A 19 11.43 -17.45 22.03
N PHE A 20 11.37 -16.34 22.78
CA PHE A 20 11.28 -15.01 22.20
C PHE A 20 12.52 -14.65 21.38
N LEU A 21 13.72 -14.96 21.89
CA LEU A 21 14.97 -14.74 21.17
C LEU A 21 15.03 -15.58 19.88
N MET A 22 14.58 -16.84 19.91
CA MET A 22 14.47 -17.67 18.70
C MET A 22 13.48 -17.09 17.68
N ILE A 23 12.34 -16.54 18.12
CA ILE A 23 11.40 -15.85 17.24
C ILE A 23 12.04 -14.59 16.63
N ALA A 24 12.73 -13.78 17.44
CA ALA A 24 13.42 -12.57 16.99
C ALA A 24 14.53 -12.88 15.96
N GLU A 25 15.29 -13.95 16.18
CA GLU A 25 16.27 -14.46 15.23
C GLU A 25 15.59 -14.93 13.94
N GLY A 26 14.47 -15.66 14.05
CA GLY A 26 13.65 -16.09 12.93
C GLY A 26 13.16 -14.93 12.05
N PHE A 27 12.78 -13.79 12.64
CA PHE A 27 12.44 -12.57 11.90
C PHE A 27 13.64 -11.94 11.21
N SER A 28 14.76 -11.82 11.92
CA SER A 28 15.98 -11.18 11.42
C SER A 28 16.56 -11.91 10.21
N ASN A 29 16.42 -13.24 10.20
CA ASN A 29 17.02 -14.11 9.20
C ASN A 29 15.97 -14.77 8.28
N ARG A 30 14.71 -14.32 8.33
CA ARG A 30 13.57 -14.92 7.62
C ARG A 30 13.86 -15.18 6.15
N TYR A 31 14.56 -14.26 5.48
CA TYR A 31 14.89 -14.36 4.05
C TYR A 31 16.31 -14.83 3.77
N GLN A 32 17.18 -14.99 4.78
CA GLN A 32 18.58 -15.39 4.56
C GLN A 32 18.70 -16.78 3.94
N HIS A 33 17.76 -17.69 4.23
CA HIS A 33 17.75 -19.03 3.61
C HIS A 33 17.58 -19.00 2.08
N TYR A 34 17.04 -17.91 1.50
CA TYR A 34 16.97 -17.73 0.05
C TYR A 34 18.29 -17.26 -0.57
N TYR A 35 19.22 -16.73 0.25
CA TYR A 35 20.43 -16.05 -0.22
C TYR A 35 21.73 -16.65 0.34
N SER A 36 21.65 -17.68 1.19
CA SER A 36 22.79 -18.37 1.79
C SER A 36 22.52 -19.86 1.94
N SER A 37 23.43 -20.69 1.41
CA SER A 37 23.43 -22.15 1.58
C SER A 37 23.73 -22.60 3.01
N ASP A 38 24.38 -21.74 3.79
CA ASP A 38 24.94 -22.10 5.09
C ASP A 38 23.97 -21.81 6.23
N TYR A 39 22.93 -21.01 5.96
CA TYR A 39 21.90 -20.67 6.93
C TYR A 39 20.83 -21.78 7.00
N ARG A 40 20.73 -22.43 8.16
CA ARG A 40 19.65 -23.39 8.44
C ARG A 40 18.44 -22.65 9.01
N TYR A 41 17.36 -22.61 8.25
CA TYR A 41 16.08 -22.09 8.74
C TYR A 41 15.39 -23.13 9.63
N PHE A 42 15.21 -22.80 10.90
CA PHE A 42 14.56 -23.67 11.88
C PHE A 42 13.03 -23.52 11.94
N GLY A 43 12.45 -22.76 10.99
CA GLY A 43 11.03 -22.45 10.98
C GLY A 43 10.68 -21.26 11.88
N MET A 44 9.66 -20.51 11.49
CA MET A 44 9.04 -19.49 12.33
C MET A 44 7.57 -19.86 12.49
N PRO A 45 6.98 -19.82 13.69
CA PRO A 45 5.58 -20.16 13.84
C PRO A 45 4.72 -19.15 13.07
N ASP A 46 3.79 -19.66 12.25
CA ASP A 46 3.03 -18.85 11.29
C ASP A 46 2.18 -17.75 11.97
N ASN A 47 1.74 -18.00 13.20
CA ASN A 47 0.91 -17.09 14.01
C ASN A 47 1.65 -15.85 14.53
N PHE A 48 2.97 -15.77 14.37
CA PHE A 48 3.73 -14.55 14.67
C PHE A 48 4.00 -13.72 13.41
N SER A 49 3.87 -14.27 12.21
CA SER A 49 4.05 -13.51 10.98
C SER A 49 3.03 -12.39 10.87
N LEU A 50 3.49 -11.18 10.57
CA LEU A 50 2.62 -10.14 10.03
C LEU A 50 2.25 -10.52 8.59
N GLY A 51 0.97 -10.48 8.27
CA GLY A 51 0.46 -10.63 6.92
C GLY A 51 0.66 -9.38 6.08
N GLY A 52 0.13 -9.40 4.85
CA GLY A 52 0.00 -8.18 4.04
C GLY A 52 -1.11 -7.27 4.60
N THR A 53 -1.21 -6.07 4.05
CA THR A 53 -2.32 -5.15 4.37
C THR A 53 -3.65 -5.83 4.03
N PRO A 54 -4.70 -5.74 4.86
CA PRO A 54 -6.02 -6.35 4.58
C PRO A 54 -6.80 -5.58 3.48
N LEU A 55 -6.11 -5.15 2.43
CA LEU A 55 -6.67 -4.34 1.34
C LEU A 55 -7.73 -5.12 0.56
N ASN A 56 -7.50 -6.42 0.28
CA ASN A 56 -8.49 -7.25 -0.42
C ASN A 56 -9.79 -7.39 0.38
N ASP A 57 -9.68 -7.70 1.67
CA ASP A 57 -10.81 -7.78 2.59
C ASP A 57 -11.55 -6.43 2.67
N THR A 58 -10.80 -5.32 2.70
CA THR A 58 -11.36 -3.96 2.71
C THR A 58 -12.13 -3.67 1.42
N ILE A 59 -11.61 -4.05 0.25
CA ILE A 59 -12.30 -3.86 -1.05
C ILE A 59 -13.60 -4.66 -1.10
N VAL A 60 -13.60 -5.90 -0.60
CA VAL A 60 -14.82 -6.74 -0.54
C VAL A 60 -15.89 -6.08 0.33
N VAL A 61 -15.53 -5.61 1.53
CA VAL A 61 -16.45 -4.95 2.46
C VAL A 61 -16.92 -3.59 1.93
N ALA A 62 -16.05 -2.86 1.22
CA ALA A 62 -16.35 -1.54 0.68
C ALA A 62 -17.59 -1.54 -0.24
N LYS A 63 -17.89 -2.66 -0.92
CA LYS A 63 -19.09 -2.77 -1.77
C LYS A 63 -20.36 -2.44 -0.99
N SER A 64 -20.61 -3.16 0.11
CA SER A 64 -21.80 -2.97 0.93
C SER A 64 -21.86 -1.58 1.56
N VAL A 65 -20.71 -1.06 2.00
CA VAL A 65 -20.61 0.29 2.58
C VAL A 65 -20.99 1.36 1.55
N ILE A 66 -20.49 1.24 0.32
CA ILE A 66 -20.78 2.19 -0.76
C ILE A 66 -22.24 2.09 -1.20
N GLU A 67 -22.80 0.88 -1.31
CA GLU A 67 -24.20 0.67 -1.64
C GLU A 67 -25.12 1.32 -0.60
N GLU A 68 -24.85 1.10 0.69
CA GLU A 68 -25.60 1.71 1.79
C GLU A 68 -25.47 3.24 1.79
N PHE A 69 -24.26 3.75 1.58
CA PHE A 69 -24.01 5.18 1.46
C PHE A 69 -24.81 5.80 0.31
N ARG A 70 -24.81 5.17 -0.88
CA ARG A 70 -25.56 5.64 -2.04
C ARG A 70 -27.07 5.60 -1.80
N MET A 71 -27.59 4.54 -1.17
CA MET A 71 -29.01 4.44 -0.84
C MET A 71 -29.47 5.54 0.13
N LYS A 72 -28.67 5.82 1.17
CA LYS A 72 -29.00 6.82 2.19
C LYS A 72 -28.91 8.24 1.69
N THR A 73 -27.89 8.55 0.89
CA THR A 73 -27.59 9.93 0.46
C THR A 73 -28.19 10.29 -0.89
N ARG A 74 -28.53 9.29 -1.73
CA ARG A 74 -29.02 9.47 -3.11
C ARG A 74 -28.09 10.29 -4.00
N VAL A 75 -26.79 10.27 -3.71
CA VAL A 75 -25.77 10.93 -4.54
C VAL A 75 -25.69 10.28 -5.93
N GLN A 76 -25.48 11.10 -6.96
CA GLN A 76 -25.35 10.64 -8.34
C GLN A 76 -23.96 10.06 -8.63
N ILE A 77 -22.91 10.67 -8.07
CA ILE A 77 -21.51 10.30 -8.26
C ILE A 77 -20.92 9.91 -6.91
N VAL A 78 -20.21 8.78 -6.89
CA VAL A 78 -19.45 8.34 -5.72
C VAL A 78 -17.98 8.19 -6.11
N ASN A 79 -17.11 8.84 -5.32
CA ASN A 79 -15.67 8.65 -5.37
C ASN A 79 -15.26 7.76 -4.19
N ALA A 80 -14.72 6.58 -4.48
CA ALA A 80 -14.12 5.70 -3.48
C ALA A 80 -12.61 5.84 -3.50
N ILE A 81 -12.02 6.08 -2.34
CA ILE A 81 -10.59 6.35 -2.19
C ILE A 81 -9.99 5.33 -1.23
N PHE A 82 -9.01 4.56 -1.70
CA PHE A 82 -8.23 3.65 -0.86
C PHE A 82 -6.88 4.28 -0.52
N LEU A 83 -6.65 4.56 0.76
CA LEU A 83 -5.36 5.01 1.28
C LEU A 83 -4.65 3.84 1.97
N THR A 84 -3.47 3.48 1.49
CA THR A 84 -2.72 2.32 2.00
C THR A 84 -1.21 2.55 1.90
N ASP A 85 -0.45 1.97 2.82
CA ASP A 85 1.02 1.92 2.79
C ASP A 85 1.58 0.56 2.35
N GLY A 86 0.68 -0.38 2.03
CA GLY A 86 1.02 -1.72 1.59
C GLY A 86 -0.02 -2.32 0.65
N GLN A 87 0.25 -3.54 0.18
CA GLN A 87 -0.70 -4.30 -0.61
C GLN A 87 -1.10 -5.57 0.14
N SER A 88 -2.20 -6.16 -0.32
CA SER A 88 -2.64 -7.44 0.21
C SER A 88 -1.77 -8.60 -0.29
N ASN A 89 -2.11 -9.79 0.19
CA ASN A 89 -1.55 -11.04 -0.30
C ASN A 89 -2.52 -11.71 -1.27
N GLN A 90 -1.98 -12.51 -2.17
CA GLN A 90 -2.80 -13.33 -3.04
C GLN A 90 -3.07 -14.68 -2.36
N ASN A 91 -4.24 -14.80 -1.73
CA ASN A 91 -4.68 -16.07 -1.15
C ASN A 91 -5.10 -17.03 -2.28
N ASN A 92 -4.69 -18.29 -2.17
CA ASN A 92 -5.03 -19.36 -3.10
C ASN A 92 -5.74 -20.53 -2.40
N GLN A 93 -6.29 -20.29 -1.22
CA GLN A 93 -6.95 -21.24 -0.35
C GLN A 93 -8.36 -20.78 0.00
N TYR A 94 -9.25 -21.74 0.21
CA TYR A 94 -10.62 -21.51 0.70
C TYR A 94 -11.05 -22.71 1.55
N LEU A 95 -12.06 -22.51 2.39
CA LEU A 95 -12.73 -23.59 3.09
C LEU A 95 -13.89 -24.10 2.22
N ASP A 96 -13.93 -25.40 1.97
CA ASP A 96 -15.10 -26.02 1.33
C ASP A 96 -16.28 -26.16 2.31
N SER A 97 -17.39 -26.74 1.84
CA SER A 97 -18.60 -26.97 2.65
C SER A 97 -18.36 -27.86 3.89
N SER A 98 -17.25 -28.60 3.92
CA SER A 98 -16.84 -29.48 5.02
C SER A 98 -15.82 -28.81 5.95
N ASN A 99 -15.55 -27.51 5.78
CA ASN A 99 -14.50 -26.75 6.46
C ASN A 99 -13.09 -27.31 6.24
N VAL A 100 -12.84 -27.94 5.10
CA VAL A 100 -11.50 -28.40 4.71
C VAL A 100 -10.84 -27.36 3.82
N VAL A 101 -9.56 -27.10 4.08
CA VAL A 101 -8.77 -26.16 3.27
C VAL A 101 -8.51 -26.78 1.90
N GLN A 102 -9.09 -26.15 0.88
CA GLN A 102 -8.84 -26.44 -0.53
C GLN A 102 -7.94 -25.38 -1.14
N ARG A 103 -7.29 -25.71 -2.26
CA ARG A 103 -6.43 -24.79 -3.02
C ARG A 103 -6.95 -24.60 -4.44
N PHE A 104 -6.73 -23.41 -5.00
CA PHE A 104 -7.04 -23.11 -6.40
C PHE A 104 -5.88 -22.41 -7.10
N THR A 105 -5.87 -22.48 -8.43
CA THR A 105 -4.89 -21.76 -9.25
C THR A 105 -5.33 -20.31 -9.41
N THR A 106 -4.51 -19.38 -8.93
CA THR A 106 -4.82 -17.94 -8.96
C THR A 106 -4.87 -17.34 -10.36
N SER A 107 -4.26 -18.01 -11.35
CA SER A 107 -4.24 -17.56 -12.75
C SER A 107 -5.62 -17.58 -13.42
N SER A 108 -6.55 -18.39 -12.92
CA SER A 108 -7.86 -18.65 -13.54
C SER A 108 -9.03 -18.11 -12.71
N VAL A 109 -8.74 -17.26 -11.73
CA VAL A 109 -9.75 -16.68 -10.83
C VAL A 109 -10.53 -15.60 -11.58
N HIS A 110 -11.84 -15.75 -11.65
CA HIS A 110 -12.77 -14.72 -12.08
C HIS A 110 -13.69 -14.35 -10.92
N ILE A 111 -14.30 -13.16 -11.01
CA ILE A 111 -15.26 -12.66 -10.03
C ILE A 111 -16.59 -12.45 -10.74
N ASP A 112 -17.64 -13.08 -10.19
CA ASP A 112 -19.01 -12.93 -10.66
C ASP A 112 -19.85 -12.25 -9.56
N ASP A 113 -20.60 -11.22 -9.94
CA ASP A 113 -21.68 -10.66 -9.14
C ASP A 113 -23.02 -10.94 -9.84
N PRO A 114 -23.81 -11.90 -9.35
CA PRO A 114 -25.08 -12.27 -9.99
C PRO A 114 -26.15 -11.18 -9.88
N VAL A 115 -26.05 -10.28 -8.89
CA VAL A 115 -27.04 -9.20 -8.67
C VAL A 115 -26.85 -8.12 -9.74
N THR A 116 -25.61 -7.69 -9.95
CA THR A 116 -25.28 -6.68 -10.96
C THR A 116 -25.01 -7.28 -12.35
N ARG A 117 -24.96 -8.62 -12.45
CA ARG A 117 -24.53 -9.39 -13.64
C ARG A 117 -23.13 -9.02 -14.13
N MET A 118 -22.33 -8.45 -13.25
CA MET A 118 -20.95 -8.07 -13.53
C MET A 118 -20.06 -9.31 -13.48
N ARG A 119 -19.13 -9.40 -14.42
CA ARG A 119 -18.07 -10.41 -14.43
C ARG A 119 -16.72 -9.74 -14.70
N VAL A 120 -15.69 -10.22 -14.02
CA VAL A 120 -14.29 -9.84 -14.29
C VAL A 120 -13.44 -11.09 -14.41
N PHE A 121 -12.71 -11.16 -15.51
CA PHE A 121 -11.81 -12.26 -15.83
C PHE A 121 -10.34 -11.85 -15.63
N PRO A 122 -9.42 -12.81 -15.45
CA PRO A 122 -7.99 -12.52 -15.39
C PRO A 122 -7.50 -11.65 -16.56
N GLU A 123 -8.05 -11.79 -17.75
CA GLU A 123 -7.64 -11.06 -18.96
C GLU A 123 -8.05 -9.57 -18.92
N ASP A 124 -8.99 -9.20 -18.06
CA ASP A 124 -9.46 -7.81 -17.90
C ASP A 124 -8.45 -6.91 -17.17
N VAL A 125 -7.42 -7.49 -16.53
CA VAL A 125 -6.41 -6.75 -15.76
C VAL A 125 -5.01 -7.07 -16.24
N LYS A 126 -4.09 -6.10 -16.13
CA LYS A 126 -2.68 -6.30 -16.48
C LYS A 126 -2.05 -7.41 -15.64
N SER A 127 -1.07 -8.09 -16.23
CA SER A 127 -0.30 -9.13 -15.54
C SER A 127 0.50 -8.50 -14.41
N GLN A 128 0.21 -8.91 -13.17
CA GLN A 128 0.86 -8.43 -11.96
C GLN A 128 1.09 -9.59 -10.99
N ARG A 129 2.06 -9.40 -10.08
CA ARG A 129 2.39 -10.37 -9.04
C ARG A 129 1.23 -10.62 -8.06
N ASN A 130 0.34 -9.64 -7.85
CA ASN A 130 -0.88 -9.80 -7.07
C ASN A 130 -2.11 -9.41 -7.91
N LYS A 131 -2.57 -10.37 -8.71
CA LYS A 131 -3.68 -10.15 -9.67
C LYS A 131 -5.05 -10.01 -8.99
N THR A 132 -5.22 -10.64 -7.83
CA THR A 132 -6.50 -10.67 -7.10
C THR A 132 -6.95 -9.29 -6.66
N THR A 133 -6.03 -8.44 -6.15
CA THR A 133 -6.37 -7.06 -5.78
C THR A 133 -6.94 -6.29 -6.96
N SER A 134 -6.30 -6.38 -8.12
CA SER A 134 -6.73 -5.67 -9.34
C SER A 134 -8.07 -6.17 -9.86
N LEU A 135 -8.33 -7.48 -9.77
CA LEU A 135 -9.65 -8.06 -10.09
C LEU A 135 -10.73 -7.52 -9.14
N LEU A 136 -10.47 -7.48 -7.84
CA LEU A 136 -11.41 -6.96 -6.84
C LEU A 136 -11.72 -5.47 -7.05
N LEU A 137 -10.70 -4.66 -7.31
CA LEU A 137 -10.86 -3.22 -7.61
C LEU A 137 -11.72 -3.02 -8.87
N LEU A 138 -11.42 -3.76 -9.93
CA LEU A 138 -12.17 -3.66 -11.18
C LEU A 138 -13.62 -4.16 -11.02
N ALA A 139 -13.83 -5.22 -10.25
CA ALA A 139 -15.15 -5.74 -9.91
C ALA A 139 -15.96 -4.70 -9.10
N LEU A 140 -15.36 -4.09 -8.08
CA LEU A 140 -16.00 -3.03 -7.29
C LEU A 140 -16.40 -1.85 -8.18
N LYS A 141 -15.49 -1.40 -9.05
CA LYS A 141 -15.74 -0.30 -9.98
C LYS A 141 -16.89 -0.61 -10.94
N ARG A 142 -16.84 -1.77 -11.62
CA ARG A 142 -17.85 -2.19 -12.62
C ARG A 142 -19.22 -2.44 -11.97
N SER A 143 -19.26 -3.02 -10.78
CA SER A 143 -20.53 -3.32 -10.08
C SER A 143 -21.26 -2.07 -9.61
N LEU A 144 -20.53 -1.05 -9.15
CA LEU A 144 -21.14 0.13 -8.52
C LEU A 144 -21.16 1.37 -9.41
N GLY A 145 -20.38 1.41 -10.50
CA GLY A 145 -20.29 2.57 -11.40
C GLY A 145 -19.67 3.78 -10.72
N ILE A 146 -18.60 3.57 -9.93
CA ILE A 146 -17.94 4.59 -9.12
C ILE A 146 -16.63 5.07 -9.74
N ASN A 147 -16.17 6.25 -9.33
CA ASN A 147 -14.78 6.67 -9.52
C ASN A 147 -13.93 6.04 -8.42
N LEU A 148 -12.84 5.37 -8.80
CA LEU A 148 -12.02 4.59 -7.89
C LEU A 148 -10.58 5.11 -7.88
N LEU A 149 -10.19 5.75 -6.78
CA LEU A 149 -8.87 6.36 -6.62
C LEU A 149 -8.05 5.63 -5.56
N GLY A 150 -6.74 5.57 -5.76
CA GLY A 150 -5.81 4.93 -4.84
C GLY A 150 -4.73 5.90 -4.38
N PHE A 151 -4.38 5.87 -3.10
CA PHE A 151 -3.23 6.54 -2.53
C PHE A 151 -2.31 5.49 -1.92
N PHE A 152 -1.12 5.32 -2.51
CA PHE A 152 -0.10 4.40 -2.02
C PHE A 152 1.03 5.17 -1.35
N LEU A 153 1.14 5.02 -0.03
CA LEU A 153 2.19 5.63 0.77
C LEU A 153 3.43 4.73 0.77
N THR A 154 4.55 5.29 0.37
CA THR A 154 5.84 4.59 0.38
C THR A 154 6.88 5.43 1.11
N SER A 155 7.83 4.76 1.74
CA SER A 155 8.99 5.42 2.33
C SER A 155 10.28 4.79 1.81
N GLY A 156 11.33 5.59 1.70
CA GLY A 156 12.65 5.10 1.31
C GLY A 156 13.27 5.86 0.15
N SER A 157 14.52 5.52 -0.12
CA SER A 157 15.38 6.16 -1.10
C SER A 157 16.22 5.13 -1.85
N GLY A 158 16.72 5.49 -3.03
CA GLY A 158 17.60 4.62 -3.83
C GLY A 158 16.88 3.35 -4.29
N ARG A 159 17.57 2.20 -4.21
CA ARG A 159 17.05 0.89 -4.68
C ARG A 159 15.72 0.49 -4.02
N ARG A 160 15.50 0.84 -2.74
CA ARG A 160 14.23 0.55 -2.06
C ARG A 160 13.06 1.32 -2.68
N SER A 161 13.29 2.56 -3.10
CA SER A 161 12.26 3.39 -3.75
C SER A 161 11.82 2.78 -5.09
N MET A 162 12.74 2.20 -5.86
CA MET A 162 12.40 1.51 -7.11
C MET A 162 11.57 0.24 -6.84
N GLY A 163 11.96 -0.53 -5.82
CA GLY A 163 11.21 -1.71 -5.38
C GLY A 163 9.78 -1.36 -4.95
N ASN A 164 9.61 -0.27 -4.20
CA ASN A 164 8.30 0.18 -3.76
C ASN A 164 7.42 0.67 -4.92
N LEU A 165 7.99 1.38 -5.92
CA LEU A 165 7.26 1.75 -7.14
C LEU A 165 6.82 0.50 -7.90
N SER A 166 7.73 -0.46 -8.12
CA SER A 166 7.40 -1.73 -8.75
C SER A 166 6.36 -2.54 -7.98
N TYR A 167 6.26 -2.34 -6.67
CA TYR A 167 5.27 -3.01 -5.83
C TYR A 167 3.89 -2.37 -5.94
N ALA A 168 3.82 -1.05 -6.14
CA ALA A 168 2.56 -0.31 -6.30
C ALA A 168 1.99 -0.38 -7.74
N MET A 169 2.86 -0.29 -8.74
CA MET A 169 2.49 -0.15 -10.16
C MET A 169 2.06 -1.49 -10.81
N SER A 170 1.42 -1.39 -11.98
CA SER A 170 1.08 -2.55 -12.84
C SER A 170 2.16 -2.99 -13.81
N ARG A 171 3.30 -2.33 -13.77
CA ARG A 171 4.49 -2.64 -14.55
C ARG A 171 5.73 -2.29 -13.74
N TYR A 172 6.88 -2.76 -14.21
CA TYR A 172 8.14 -2.30 -13.65
C TYR A 172 8.33 -0.79 -13.96
N PRO A 173 8.76 0.03 -12.98
CA PRO A 173 9.00 1.46 -13.19
C PRO A 173 10.17 1.66 -14.17
N THR A 174 10.00 2.61 -15.07
CA THR A 174 11.07 3.07 -15.97
C THR A 174 12.01 4.04 -15.26
N ASP A 175 13.15 4.34 -15.88
CA ASP A 175 14.07 5.37 -15.38
C ASP A 175 13.42 6.77 -15.37
N GLU A 176 12.47 7.02 -16.27
CA GLU A 176 11.68 8.26 -16.30
C GLU A 176 10.71 8.33 -15.12
N ASP A 177 9.95 7.27 -14.86
CA ASP A 177 9.05 7.19 -13.69
C ASP A 177 9.83 7.45 -12.40
N TYR A 178 10.99 6.81 -12.26
CA TYR A 178 11.84 6.98 -11.10
C TYR A 178 12.42 8.39 -10.97
N SER A 179 12.80 9.00 -12.09
CA SER A 179 13.30 10.38 -12.12
C SER A 179 12.22 11.38 -11.74
N LYS A 180 11.00 11.21 -12.25
CA LYS A 180 9.83 12.01 -11.90
C LYS A 180 9.48 11.84 -10.42
N PHE A 181 9.35 10.61 -9.95
CA PHE A 181 9.04 10.29 -8.56
C PHE A 181 10.07 10.89 -7.58
N ARG A 182 11.37 10.81 -7.88
CA ARG A 182 12.41 11.43 -7.04
C ARG A 182 12.32 12.95 -6.99
N LYS A 183 12.01 13.57 -8.13
CA LYS A 183 11.93 15.04 -8.29
C LYS A 183 10.68 15.60 -7.62
N GLU A 184 9.53 15.00 -7.90
CA GLU A 184 8.19 15.49 -7.53
C GLU A 184 7.69 14.93 -6.20
N LYS A 185 8.31 13.86 -5.69
CA LYS A 185 7.92 13.12 -4.47
C LYS A 185 6.61 12.34 -4.58
N PHE A 186 5.97 12.38 -5.74
CA PHE A 186 4.84 11.53 -6.08
C PHE A 186 4.91 11.11 -7.55
N LEU A 187 4.10 10.12 -7.90
CA LEU A 187 3.84 9.66 -9.26
C LEU A 187 2.35 9.32 -9.34
N ILE A 188 1.70 9.65 -10.45
CA ILE A 188 0.31 9.26 -10.72
C ILE A 188 0.38 8.17 -11.79
N ASP A 189 -0.10 6.98 -11.44
CA ASP A 189 -0.19 5.82 -12.34
C ASP A 189 -1.65 5.58 -12.74
N THR A 190 -1.91 5.64 -14.05
CA THR A 190 -3.22 5.44 -14.67
C THR A 190 -3.35 4.07 -15.34
N GLU A 191 -2.31 3.23 -15.25
CA GLU A 191 -2.27 1.91 -15.88
C GLU A 191 -2.78 0.78 -14.96
N THR A 192 -3.19 1.11 -13.73
CA THR A 192 -3.67 0.17 -12.73
C THR A 192 -5.18 -0.07 -12.81
N ALA A 193 -5.74 -0.85 -11.89
CA ALA A 193 -7.20 -1.02 -11.77
C ALA A 193 -7.91 0.20 -11.15
N TYR A 194 -7.15 1.14 -10.55
CA TYR A 194 -7.67 2.45 -10.16
C TYR A 194 -7.84 3.35 -11.39
N ASP A 195 -8.75 4.32 -11.32
CA ASP A 195 -8.79 5.42 -12.27
C ASP A 195 -7.47 6.23 -12.21
N GLU A 196 -7.00 6.53 -11.00
CA GLU A 196 -5.68 7.09 -10.74
C GLU A 196 -5.12 6.51 -9.44
N LEU A 197 -3.87 6.05 -9.48
CA LEU A 197 -3.10 5.65 -8.31
C LEU A 197 -2.02 6.69 -8.02
N TYR A 198 -2.21 7.45 -6.95
CA TYR A 198 -1.25 8.41 -6.41
C TYR A 198 -0.23 7.69 -5.53
N ILE A 199 0.97 7.48 -6.04
CA ILE A 199 2.08 6.89 -5.28
C ILE A 199 2.88 8.03 -4.66
N ILE A 200 3.00 8.08 -3.33
CA ILE A 200 3.56 9.22 -2.62
C ILE A 200 4.70 8.78 -1.69
N ASN A 201 5.83 9.49 -1.79
CA ASN A 201 6.95 9.30 -0.87
C ASN A 201 6.75 10.10 0.42
N THR A 202 6.45 9.41 1.53
CA THR A 202 6.20 10.04 2.83
C THR A 202 7.41 10.74 3.42
N LYS A 203 8.65 10.33 3.08
CA LYS A 203 9.88 11.03 3.50
C LYS A 203 10.02 12.43 2.89
N GLY A 204 9.22 12.77 1.89
CA GLY A 204 9.19 14.11 1.27
C GLY A 204 7.94 14.91 1.58
N LEU A 205 7.02 14.35 2.37
CA LEU A 205 5.74 14.96 2.75
C LEU A 205 5.81 15.74 4.06
N GLU A 206 6.98 15.81 4.71
CA GLU A 206 7.18 16.70 5.85
C GLU A 206 6.78 18.12 5.40
N ILE A 207 5.64 18.58 5.92
CA ILE A 207 5.30 19.99 5.88
C ILE A 207 6.37 20.60 6.78
N ASP A 208 7.36 21.24 6.17
CA ASP A 208 8.18 22.22 6.87
C ASP A 208 7.21 23.28 7.41
N GLU A 209 6.67 23.05 8.60
CA GLU A 209 6.10 24.10 9.45
C GLU A 209 7.21 25.08 9.86
N VAL A 210 8.47 24.69 9.67
CA VAL A 210 9.63 25.58 9.72
C VAL A 210 9.54 26.56 8.55
N ASP A 211 9.05 27.76 8.85
CA ASP A 211 9.20 28.88 7.94
C ASP A 211 10.70 29.12 7.73
N HIS A 212 11.23 28.70 6.58
CA HIS A 212 12.65 28.95 6.25
C HIS A 212 12.94 30.46 6.16
N MET A 213 11.94 31.35 6.26
CA MET A 213 12.15 32.78 6.47
C MET A 213 12.74 33.11 7.84
N ASP A 214 12.45 32.34 8.90
CA ASP A 214 13.02 32.59 10.24
C ASP A 214 14.54 32.35 10.28
N SER A 215 15.08 31.61 9.30
CA SER A 215 16.52 31.39 9.14
C SER A 215 17.26 32.55 8.45
N VAL A 216 16.53 33.56 7.95
CA VAL A 216 17.10 34.73 7.29
C VAL A 216 17.38 35.83 8.33
N GLN A 217 18.66 36.08 8.63
CA GLN A 217 19.06 37.12 9.56
C GLN A 217 19.13 38.50 8.89
N VAL A 218 19.03 39.55 9.70
CA VAL A 218 19.25 40.92 9.26
C VAL A 218 20.70 41.06 8.78
N GLY A 219 20.89 41.33 7.49
CA GLY A 219 22.21 41.37 6.83
C GLY A 219 22.49 40.22 5.86
N SER A 220 21.60 39.24 5.73
CA SER A 220 21.73 38.17 4.73
C SER A 220 21.77 38.71 3.30
N SER A 221 22.62 38.10 2.48
CA SER A 221 22.77 38.46 1.08
C SER A 221 21.50 38.20 0.28
N LYS A 222 21.29 38.94 -0.82
CA LYS A 222 20.15 38.72 -1.74
C LYS A 222 20.06 37.27 -2.24
N ALA A 223 21.20 36.58 -2.35
CA ALA A 223 21.26 35.18 -2.78
C ALA A 223 20.71 34.22 -1.71
N GLU A 224 21.01 34.45 -0.43
CA GLU A 224 20.52 33.65 0.70
C GLU A 224 19.02 33.82 0.88
N ILE A 225 18.51 35.05 0.79
CA ILE A 225 17.08 35.35 0.83
C ILE A 225 16.35 34.62 -0.30
N ARG A 226 16.86 34.71 -1.53
CA ARG A 226 16.28 34.01 -2.69
C ARG A 226 16.29 32.49 -2.50
N LYS A 227 17.34 31.92 -1.91
CA LYS A 227 17.46 30.48 -1.62
C LYS A 227 16.44 30.04 -0.57
N ALA A 228 16.27 30.81 0.49
CA ALA A 228 15.29 30.56 1.56
C ALA A 228 13.85 30.59 1.02
N LEU A 229 13.48 31.64 0.27
CA LEU A 229 12.17 31.75 -0.40
C LEU A 229 11.90 30.58 -1.36
N LYS A 230 12.89 30.21 -2.17
CA LYS A 230 12.78 29.08 -3.09
C LYS A 230 12.56 27.76 -2.36
N LYS A 231 13.22 27.55 -1.21
CA LYS A 231 13.05 26.35 -0.39
C LYS A 231 11.66 26.29 0.25
N ASN A 232 11.21 27.39 0.84
CA ASN A 232 9.88 27.51 1.48
C ASN A 232 8.73 27.28 0.49
N THR A 233 8.89 27.70 -0.77
CA THR A 233 7.83 27.57 -1.78
C THR A 233 7.79 26.18 -2.44
N LYS A 234 8.91 25.45 -2.49
CA LYS A 234 9.04 24.23 -3.30
C LYS A 234 8.18 23.07 -2.80
N GLY A 235 8.16 22.80 -1.48
CA GLY A 235 7.33 21.72 -0.91
C GLY A 235 5.84 22.01 -1.07
N LYS A 236 5.42 23.26 -0.81
CA LYS A 236 4.05 23.74 -1.00
C LYS A 236 3.58 23.60 -2.45
N LEU A 237 4.45 23.88 -3.43
CA LEU A 237 4.15 23.72 -4.85
C LEU A 237 3.86 22.27 -5.22
N GLN A 238 4.68 21.31 -4.76
CA GLN A 238 4.50 19.89 -5.06
C GLN A 238 3.18 19.36 -4.49
N ASN A 239 2.87 19.72 -3.24
CA ASN A 239 1.60 19.35 -2.61
C ASN A 239 0.40 19.97 -3.33
N ARG A 240 0.51 21.23 -3.79
CA ARG A 240 -0.55 21.88 -4.57
C ARG A 240 -0.79 21.22 -5.92
N ILE A 241 0.27 20.77 -6.62
CA ILE A 241 0.12 20.06 -7.90
C ILE A 241 -0.62 18.75 -7.68
N LEU A 242 -0.23 17.96 -6.67
CA LEU A 242 -0.91 16.72 -6.31
C LEU A 242 -2.38 16.97 -5.96
N LEU A 243 -2.65 17.97 -5.12
CA LEU A 243 -4.00 18.32 -4.69
C LEU A 243 -4.86 18.80 -5.87
N ASN A 244 -4.30 19.61 -6.77
CA ASN A 244 -5.03 20.09 -7.95
C ASN A 244 -5.38 18.92 -8.89
N ALA A 245 -4.44 18.01 -9.15
CA ALA A 245 -4.71 16.83 -9.97
C ALA A 245 -5.83 15.96 -9.38
N PHE A 246 -5.82 15.79 -8.05
CA PHE A 246 -6.88 15.08 -7.34
C PHE A 246 -8.24 15.80 -7.42
N ILE A 247 -8.27 17.11 -7.22
CA ILE A 247 -9.51 17.90 -7.32
C ILE A 247 -10.08 17.83 -8.73
N GLU A 248 -9.25 17.99 -9.77
CA GLU A 248 -9.66 17.87 -11.17
C GLU A 248 -10.28 16.51 -11.49
N LYS A 249 -9.86 15.44 -10.78
CA LYS A 249 -10.38 14.10 -10.99
C LYS A 249 -11.71 13.82 -10.27
N VAL A 250 -11.91 14.47 -9.11
CA VAL A 250 -13.08 14.25 -8.24
C VAL A 250 -14.24 15.19 -8.56
N ALA A 251 -13.95 16.39 -9.06
CA ALA A 251 -14.92 17.43 -9.45
C ALA A 251 -15.58 17.13 -10.81
#